data_AF-A0A1V4ZT82-F1
#
_entry.id   AF-A0A1V4ZT82-F1
#
_cell.length_a   1.000
_cell.length_b   1.000
_cell.length_c   1.000
_cell.angle_alpha   90.00
_cell.angle_beta   90.00
_cell.angle_gamma   90.00
#
_symmetry.space_group_name_H-M   'P 1'
#
loop_
_entity.id
_entity.type
_entity.pdbx_description
1 polymer ?
#
loop_
_entity_poly.entity_id
_entity_poly.type
_entity_poly.pdbx_seq_one_letter_code
_entity_poly.pdbx_strand_id
1 'polypeptide(L)'
;MIVNFSVKPVNVTGTHIITRHSGIYQTEESVEYDYYSPYSWFEITVRNKSDGKILKQAGFGRQYSQNLNQTMKILNQGNLLIEMDGNQVTASIDMSVEKEGNIANTTSPS
;
A
#
# COMPACT_ATOMS: atom_id res chain seq x y z
N MET A 1 -12.64 -13.95 0.78
CA MET A 1 -12.51 -12.71 1.60
C MET A 1 -11.84 -11.64 0.77
N ILE A 2 -12.29 -10.40 0.91
CA ILE A 2 -11.69 -9.22 0.29
C ILE A 2 -11.22 -8.29 1.41
N VAL A 3 -10.01 -7.78 1.29
CA VAL A 3 -9.45 -6.76 2.18
C VAL A 3 -9.15 -5.54 1.32
N ASN A 4 -9.90 -4.47 1.54
CA ASN A 4 -9.60 -3.16 0.98
C ASN A 4 -8.83 -2.39 2.04
N PHE A 5 -7.75 -1.74 1.65
CA PHE A 5 -7.03 -0.87 2.56
C PHE A 5 -6.57 0.40 1.86
N SER A 6 -6.57 1.48 2.63
CA SER A 6 -5.95 2.74 2.25
C SER A 6 -4.90 3.14 3.27
N VAL A 7 -3.86 3.82 2.80
CA VAL A 7 -2.74 4.27 3.62
C VAL A 7 -2.54 5.77 3.47
N LYS A 8 -2.28 6.42 4.60
CA LYS A 8 -1.82 7.81 4.67
C LYS A 8 -0.42 7.82 5.30
N PRO A 9 0.64 7.80 4.47
CA PRO A 9 2.00 7.92 4.98
C PRO A 9 2.28 9.32 5.54
N VAL A 10 3.24 9.42 6.45
CA VAL A 10 3.78 10.71 6.87
C VAL A 10 4.55 11.35 5.70
N ASN A 11 4.32 12.63 5.46
CA ASN A 11 5.09 13.44 4.53
C ASN A 11 6.33 14.01 5.22
N VAL A 12 7.40 14.15 4.45
CA VAL A 12 8.60 14.89 4.82
C VAL A 12 8.93 15.87 3.71
N THR A 13 9.47 17.02 4.10
CA THR A 13 9.96 18.03 3.17
C THR A 13 11.47 17.87 3.04
N GLY A 14 11.97 17.81 1.82
CA GLY A 14 13.42 17.80 1.56
C GLY A 14 13.83 18.94 0.67
N THR A 15 14.95 19.54 1.03
CA THR A 15 15.59 20.61 0.29
C THR A 15 16.53 20.02 -0.75
N HIS A 16 16.31 20.38 -2.02
CA HIS A 16 17.21 20.05 -3.13
C HIS A 16 17.90 21.31 -3.62
N ILE A 17 19.22 21.26 -3.72
CA ILE A 17 19.99 22.30 -4.39
C ILE A 17 20.01 21.96 -5.87
N ILE A 18 19.41 22.83 -6.70
CA ILE A 18 19.45 22.73 -8.15
C ILE A 18 20.37 23.81 -8.71
N THR A 19 21.14 23.46 -9.73
CA THR A 19 21.94 24.44 -10.47
C THR A 19 21.13 24.89 -11.68
N ARG A 20 20.77 26.18 -11.71
CA ARG A 20 20.12 26.80 -12.85
C ARG A 20 21.15 27.48 -13.73
N HIS A 21 21.13 27.15 -15.02
CA HIS A 21 21.97 27.81 -16.01
C HIS A 21 21.17 28.89 -16.72
N SER A 22 21.72 30.10 -16.80
CA SER A 22 21.19 31.19 -17.62
C SER A 22 22.34 31.82 -18.42
N GLY A 23 22.49 31.38 -19.68
CA GLY A 23 23.66 31.72 -20.48
C GLY A 23 24.94 31.13 -19.90
N ILE A 24 25.95 31.98 -19.63
CA ILE A 24 27.21 31.59 -18.98
C ILE A 24 27.13 31.56 -17.44
N TYR A 25 26.03 32.05 -16.86
CA TYR A 25 25.88 32.15 -15.42
C TYR A 25 25.26 30.89 -14.84
N GLN A 26 25.78 30.47 -13.68
CA GLN A 26 25.26 29.37 -12.88
C GLN A 26 24.84 29.92 -11.53
N THR A 27 23.61 29.63 -11.14
CA THR A 27 23.08 29.99 -9.82
C THR A 27 22.53 28.73 -9.16
N GLU A 28 22.93 28.50 -7.92
CA GLU A 28 22.31 27.48 -7.08
C GLU A 28 21.01 28.03 -6.51
N GLU A 29 19.95 27.25 -6.62
CA GLU A 29 18.64 27.55 -6.05
C GLU A 29 18.22 26.38 -5.15
N SER A 30 17.69 26.70 -3.98
CA SER A 30 17.16 25.72 -3.05
C SER A 30 15.67 25.55 -3.33
N VAL A 31 15.25 24.34 -3.70
CA VAL A 31 13.85 23.99 -3.95
C VAL A 31 13.40 22.96 -2.92
N GLU A 32 12.24 23.20 -2.32
CA GLU A 32 11.62 22.25 -1.39
C GLU A 32 10.66 21.32 -2.13
N TYR A 33 10.77 20.02 -1.85
CA TYR A 33 9.86 19.00 -2.33
C TYR A 33 9.29 18.23 -1.16
N ASP A 34 7.98 18.02 -1.17
CA ASP A 34 7.31 17.12 -0.25
C ASP A 34 7.25 15.71 -0.85
N TYR A 35 7.69 14.72 -0.07
CA TYR A 35 7.61 13.30 -0.42
C TYR A 35 7.09 12.49 0.77
N TYR A 36 6.56 11.30 0.48
CA TYR A 36 6.28 10.33 1.51
C TYR A 36 7.59 9.92 2.18
N SER A 37 7.63 9.92 3.51
CA SER A 37 8.80 9.49 4.26
C SER A 37 9.26 8.12 3.75
N PRO A 38 10.56 7.94 3.46
CA PRO A 38 11.09 6.64 3.03
C PRO A 38 10.98 5.57 4.13
N TYR A 39 10.70 6.00 5.37
CA TYR A 39 10.44 5.11 6.50
C TYR A 39 8.94 4.78 6.66
N SER A 40 8.05 5.39 5.88
CA SER A 40 6.63 5.06 5.87
C SER A 40 6.41 3.73 5.14
N TRP A 41 5.86 2.74 5.84
CA TRP A 41 5.50 1.46 5.23
C TRP A 41 4.36 0.80 6.00
N PHE A 42 3.63 -0.07 5.29
CA PHE A 42 2.55 -0.88 5.84
C PHE A 42 2.58 -2.26 5.20
N GLU A 43 2.29 -3.31 5.96
CA GLU A 43 2.22 -4.69 5.47
C GLU A 43 0.99 -5.38 6.05
N ILE A 44 0.26 -6.10 5.20
CA ILE A 44 -0.72 -7.12 5.59
C ILE A 44 -0.19 -8.48 5.15
N THR A 45 -0.05 -9.40 6.09
CA THR A 45 0.37 -10.77 5.85
C THR A 45 -0.76 -11.73 6.22
N VAL A 46 -1.11 -12.63 5.31
CA VAL A 46 -2.14 -13.66 5.50
C VAL A 46 -1.47 -15.02 5.53
N ARG A 47 -1.68 -15.77 6.62
CA ARG A 47 -1.11 -17.10 6.83
C ARG A 47 -2.18 -18.12 7.12
N ASN A 48 -1.91 -19.38 6.76
CA ASN A 48 -2.64 -20.48 7.35
C ASN A 48 -2.21 -20.62 8.82
N LYS A 49 -3.18 -20.60 9.74
CA LYS A 49 -2.91 -20.63 11.18
C LYS A 49 -2.32 -21.97 11.64
N SER A 50 -2.59 -23.07 10.93
CA SER A 50 -2.15 -24.41 11.36
C SER A 50 -0.65 -24.67 11.15
N ASP A 51 -0.09 -24.13 10.06
CA ASP A 51 1.29 -24.41 9.61
C ASP A 51 2.14 -23.14 9.44
N GLY A 52 1.56 -21.95 9.62
CA GLY A 52 2.24 -20.66 9.48
C GLY A 52 2.56 -20.26 8.03
N LYS A 53 2.14 -21.05 7.04
CA LYS A 53 2.44 -20.81 5.62
C LYS A 53 1.82 -19.49 5.17
N ILE A 54 2.65 -18.61 4.61
CA ILE A 54 2.19 -17.37 3.97
C ILE A 54 1.40 -17.72 2.71
N LEU A 55 0.16 -17.24 2.65
CA LEU A 55 -0.74 -17.41 1.52
C LEU A 55 -0.78 -16.14 0.65
N LYS A 56 -0.69 -14.97 1.29
CA LYS A 56 -0.74 -13.67 0.62
C LYS A 56 -0.02 -12.60 1.43
N GLN A 57 0.60 -11.66 0.73
CA GLN A 57 1.11 -10.41 1.31
C GLN A 57 0.75 -9.25 0.37
N ALA A 58 0.45 -8.11 0.97
CA ALA A 58 0.22 -6.84 0.29
C ALA A 58 0.62 -5.70 1.23
N GLY A 59 0.85 -4.50 0.70
CA GLY A 59 1.32 -3.41 1.55
C GLY A 59 1.67 -2.14 0.78
N PHE A 60 2.25 -1.20 1.50
CA PHE A 60 2.75 0.07 0.99
C PHE A 60 4.20 0.30 1.40
N GLY A 61 5.01 0.86 0.49
CA GLY A 61 6.43 1.15 0.73
C GLY A 61 7.31 -0.09 0.81
N ARG A 62 8.62 0.10 1.07
CA ARG A 62 9.66 -0.95 1.01
C ARG A 62 9.64 -1.70 -0.34
N GLN A 63 9.26 -2.98 -0.32
CA GLN A 63 9.16 -3.88 -1.46
C GLN A 63 7.77 -3.86 -2.12
N TYR A 64 6.82 -3.15 -1.53
CA TYR A 64 5.44 -3.07 -1.99
C TYR A 64 5.18 -1.81 -2.84
N SER A 65 3.98 -1.74 -3.40
CA SER A 65 3.51 -0.60 -4.21
C SER A 65 3.50 0.70 -3.40
N GLN A 66 3.66 1.83 -4.09
CA GLN A 66 3.41 3.17 -3.54
C GLN A 66 1.94 3.60 -3.69
N ASN A 67 1.05 2.71 -4.15
CA ASN A 67 -0.37 2.97 -4.28
C ASN A 67 -1.02 3.12 -2.91
N LEU A 68 -1.70 4.25 -2.70
CA LEU A 68 -2.37 4.57 -1.44
C LEU A 68 -3.64 3.76 -1.19
N ASN A 69 -4.22 3.16 -2.22
CA ASN A 69 -5.45 2.36 -2.13
C ASN A 69 -5.23 1.02 -2.82
N GLN A 70 -5.55 -0.07 -2.13
CA GLN A 70 -5.30 -1.42 -2.63
C GLN A 70 -6.39 -2.40 -2.19
N THR A 71 -6.61 -3.41 -3.02
CA THR A 71 -7.54 -4.51 -2.76
C THR A 71 -6.79 -5.83 -2.80
N MET A 72 -6.84 -6.58 -1.71
CA MET A 72 -6.31 -7.93 -1.61
C MET A 72 -7.47 -8.94 -1.59
N LYS A 73 -7.52 -9.82 -2.60
CA LYS A 73 -8.45 -10.95 -2.64
C LYS A 73 -7.80 -12.20 -2.07
N ILE A 74 -8.45 -12.80 -1.08
CA ILE A 74 -8.01 -14.03 -0.41
C ILE A 74 -9.05 -15.11 -0.74
N LEU A 75 -8.64 -16.05 -1.59
CA LEU A 75 -9.48 -17.15 -2.08
C LEU A 75 -9.27 -18.43 -1.27
N ASN A 76 -8.23 -18.48 -0.44
CA ASN A 76 -7.96 -19.61 0.43
C ASN A 76 -9.03 -19.73 1.52
N GLN A 77 -9.48 -20.97 1.75
CA GLN A 77 -10.42 -21.31 2.81
C GLN A 77 -9.66 -21.83 4.04
N GLY A 78 -10.31 -21.79 5.21
CA GLY A 78 -9.79 -22.36 6.45
C GLY A 78 -9.53 -21.33 7.54
N ASN A 79 -8.76 -21.74 8.56
CA ASN A 79 -8.42 -20.89 9.69
C ASN A 79 -7.21 -20.02 9.33
N LEU A 80 -7.49 -18.75 9.01
CA LEU A 80 -6.48 -17.80 8.57
C LEU A 80 -6.07 -16.87 9.71
N LEU A 81 -4.78 -16.57 9.77
CA LEU A 81 -4.22 -15.49 10.58
C LEU A 81 -3.92 -14.31 9.65
N ILE A 82 -4.44 -13.13 9.98
CA ILE A 82 -4.14 -11.88 9.30
C ILE A 82 -3.33 -11.03 10.27
N GLU A 83 -2.10 -10.70 9.88
CA GLU A 83 -1.19 -9.85 10.63
C GLU A 83 -1.03 -8.53 9.89
N MET A 84 -0.94 -7.44 10.64
CA MET A 84 -0.74 -6.11 10.10
C MET A 84 0.37 -5.44 10.88
N ASP A 85 1.28 -4.81 10.16
CA ASP A 85 2.38 -4.05 10.75
C ASP A 85 2.65 -2.81 9.90
N GLY A 86 3.23 -1.78 10.51
CA GLY A 86 3.53 -0.55 9.81
C GLY A 86 4.30 0.46 10.63
N ASN A 87 4.84 1.44 9.92
CA ASN A 87 5.58 2.55 10.50
C ASN A 87 5.21 3.85 9.78
N GLN A 88 5.07 4.93 10.53
CA GLN A 88 4.79 6.29 10.00
C GLN A 88 3.63 6.33 9.00
N VAL A 89 2.57 5.56 9.27
CA VAL A 89 1.41 5.46 8.41
C VAL A 89 0.15 5.37 9.25
N THR A 90 -0.94 5.95 8.75
CA THR A 90 -2.29 5.61 9.20
C THR A 90 -2.92 4.71 8.15
N ALA A 91 -3.36 3.51 8.54
CA ALA A 91 -4.03 2.57 7.65
C ALA A 91 -5.52 2.47 7.99
N SER A 92 -6.39 2.58 6.98
CA SER A 92 -7.81 2.27 7.08
C SER A 92 -8.08 0.96 6.36
N ILE A 93 -8.80 0.05 7.00
CA ILE A 93 -8.93 -1.34 6.53
C ILE A 93 -10.39 -1.76 6.61
N ASP A 94 -10.92 -2.19 5.47
CA ASP A 94 -12.26 -2.74 5.33
C ASP A 94 -12.16 -4.19 4.87
N MET A 95 -12.66 -5.10 5.69
CA MET A 95 -12.68 -6.52 5.39
C MET A 95 -14.10 -7.00 5.14
N SER A 96 -14.28 -7.75 4.06
CA SER A 96 -15.55 -8.41 3.76
C SER A 96 -15.34 -9.89 3.47
N VAL A 97 -16.25 -10.70 4.01
CA VAL A 97 -16.37 -12.12 3.68
C VAL A 97 -17.67 -12.27 2.91
N GLU A 98 -17.55 -12.51 1.61
CA GLU A 98 -18.70 -12.90 0.81
C GLU A 98 -19.17 -14.28 1.27
N LYS A 99 -20.48 -14.40 1.55
CA LYS A 99 -21.09 -15.70 1.82
C LYS A 99 -20.97 -16.55 0.56
N GLU A 100 -20.64 -17.83 0.72
CA GLU A 100 -20.69 -18.79 -0.40
C GLU A 100 -22.06 -18.70 -1.08
N GLY A 101 -22.07 -18.33 -2.37
CA GLY A 101 -23.30 -18.16 -3.17
C GLY A 101 -23.45 -16.81 -3.89
N ASN A 102 -22.71 -15.76 -3.53
CA ASN A 102 -22.77 -14.45 -4.20
C ASN A 102 -21.69 -14.25 -5.27
N ILE A 103 -21.41 -15.27 -6.10
CA ILE A 103 -20.75 -15.01 -7.38
C ILE A 103 -21.81 -14.33 -8.25
N ALA A 104 -21.83 -13.00 -8.24
CA ALA A 104 -22.56 -12.25 -9.24
C ALA A 104 -21.99 -12.66 -10.60
N ASN A 105 -22.67 -13.59 -11.26
CA ASN A 105 -22.62 -13.72 -12.71
C ASN A 105 -23.07 -12.35 -13.23
N THR A 106 -22.12 -11.46 -13.50
CA THR A 106 -22.36 -10.32 -14.38
C THR A 106 -22.45 -10.89 -15.79
N THR A 107 -23.59 -11.51 -16.10
CA THR A 107 -24.00 -11.77 -17.47
C THR A 107 -24.26 -10.40 -18.09
N SER A 108 -23.36 -9.94 -18.96
CA SER A 108 -23.65 -8.79 -19.83
C SER A 108 -24.92 -9.07 -20.62
N PRO A 109 -25.92 -8.17 -20.65
CA PRO A 109 -26.97 -8.27 -21.64
C PRO A 109 -26.38 -7.98 -23.02
N SER A 110 -26.75 -8.83 -23.97
CA SER A 110 -26.51 -8.74 -25.41
C SER A 110 -27.05 -7.46 -26.03
#